data_AF-A0A971EI56-F1
#
_entry.id   AF-A0A971EI56-F1
#
_cell.length_a   1.000
_cell.length_b   1.000
_cell.length_c   1.000
_cell.angle_alpha   90.00
_cell.angle_beta   90.00
_cell.angle_gamma   90.00
#
_symmetry.space_group_name_H-M   'P 1'
#
loop_
_entity.id
_entity.type
_entity.pdbx_description
1 polymer ?
#
loop_
_entity_poly.entity_id
_entity_poly.type
_entity_poly.pdbx_seq_one_letter_code
_entity_poly.pdbx_strand_id
1 'polypeptide(L)'
;MLNTRHLDAYYGESIVLRDVNLEVPCGKVVCLMGRNGVGKTTLLKCIMGLLLPKNGKIMFEGRDITRYYPDERARLGLGYVPQGRDIFPQLSVRDNLLLGLESRTDRERSIPPGVFELFPVLKAMLDRKGGDLSGGQQQQLAIARALVGHPKLLL
;
A
#
# COMPACT_ATOMS: atom_id res chain seq x y z
N MET A 1 6.62 -6.19 -11.67
CA MET A 1 7.34 -5.00 -12.18
C MET A 1 6.34 -3.88 -12.36
N LEU A 2 6.61 -2.68 -11.84
CA LEU A 2 5.75 -1.49 -11.97
C LEU A 2 6.46 -0.44 -12.81
N ASN A 3 5.76 0.18 -13.77
CA ASN A 3 6.26 1.31 -14.54
C ASN A 3 5.21 2.44 -14.60
N THR A 4 5.62 3.69 -14.36
CA THR A 4 4.84 4.88 -14.73
C THR A 4 5.45 5.52 -15.97
N ARG A 5 4.60 5.99 -16.89
CA ARG A 5 5.03 6.63 -18.14
C ARG A 5 4.29 7.95 -18.32
N HIS A 6 5.04 9.04 -18.43
CA HIS A 6 4.53 10.39 -18.66
C HIS A 6 3.37 10.78 -17.74
N LEU A 7 3.50 10.46 -16.45
CA LEU A 7 2.41 10.59 -15.50
C LEU A 7 2.23 12.06 -15.08
N ASP A 8 1.04 12.60 -15.36
CA ASP A 8 0.61 13.92 -14.87
C ASP A 8 -0.54 13.79 -13.88
N ALA A 9 -0.45 14.48 -12.74
CA ALA A 9 -1.47 14.46 -11.71
C ALA A 9 -1.73 15.85 -11.13
N TYR A 10 -3.00 16.13 -10.87
CA TYR A 10 -3.52 17.46 -10.56
C TYR A 10 -4.43 17.40 -9.34
N TYR A 11 -4.45 18.49 -8.59
CA TYR A 11 -5.51 18.80 -7.62
C TYR A 11 -6.17 20.10 -8.04
N GLY A 12 -7.40 20.02 -8.54
CA GLY A 12 -8.02 21.16 -9.23
C GLY A 12 -7.17 21.58 -10.43
N GLU A 13 -6.79 22.86 -10.46
CA GLU A 13 -5.94 23.44 -11.51
C GLU A 13 -4.44 23.29 -11.23
N SER A 14 -4.06 22.90 -10.01
CA SER A 14 -2.66 22.81 -9.62
C SER A 14 -2.04 21.49 -10.08
N ILE A 15 -0.97 21.59 -10.87
CA ILE A 15 -0.19 20.44 -11.36
C ILE A 15 0.82 20.03 -10.29
N VAL A 16 0.69 18.81 -9.77
CA VAL A 16 1.59 18.28 -8.74
C VAL A 16 2.62 17.31 -9.32
N LEU A 17 2.23 16.46 -10.27
CA LEU A 17 3.14 15.61 -11.02
C LEU A 17 3.18 16.07 -12.47
N ARG A 18 4.38 16.18 -13.04
CA ARG A 18 4.62 16.59 -14.42
C ARG A 18 5.57 15.58 -15.06
N ASP A 19 5.11 14.89 -16.08
CA ASP A 19 5.87 13.93 -16.90
C ASP A 19 6.68 12.93 -16.07
N VAL A 20 6.05 12.33 -15.05
CA VAL A 20 6.77 11.44 -14.12
C VAL A 20 6.91 10.04 -14.71
N ASN A 21 8.16 9.61 -14.87
CA ASN A 21 8.56 8.29 -15.33
C ASN A 21 9.30 7.57 -14.19
N LEU A 22 8.86 6.36 -13.85
CA LEU A 22 9.43 5.54 -12.78
C LEU A 22 9.38 4.08 -13.18
N GLU A 23 10.42 3.32 -12.84
CA GLU A 23 10.48 1.87 -12.97
C GLU A 23 10.84 1.23 -11.63
N VAL A 24 10.08 0.20 -11.24
CA VAL A 24 10.34 -0.64 -10.07
C VAL A 24 10.49 -2.09 -10.55
N PRO A 25 11.75 -2.55 -10.71
CA PRO A 25 12.02 -3.93 -11.10
C PRO A 25 11.58 -4.93 -10.03
N CYS A 26 11.32 -6.17 -10.44
CA CYS A 26 10.99 -7.24 -9.50
C CYS A 26 12.18 -7.54 -8.56
N GLY A 27 11.90 -7.77 -7.28
CA GLY A 27 12.91 -8.11 -6.28
C GLY A 27 13.86 -6.97 -5.91
N LYS A 28 13.56 -5.74 -6.31
CA LYS A 28 14.34 -4.55 -5.96
C LYS A 28 13.59 -3.64 -5.00
N VAL A 29 14.34 -2.95 -4.17
CA VAL A 29 13.84 -1.85 -3.34
C VAL A 29 14.19 -0.54 -4.05
N VAL A 30 13.17 0.26 -4.34
CA VAL A 30 13.34 1.58 -4.96
C VAL A 30 12.88 2.63 -3.97
N CYS A 31 13.71 3.64 -3.72
CA CYS A 31 13.40 4.71 -2.78
C CYS A 31 13.06 5.99 -3.53
N LEU A 32 11.86 6.52 -3.29
CA LEU A 32 11.43 7.83 -3.79
C LEU A 32 11.69 8.90 -2.74
N MET A 33 12.69 9.74 -2.97
CA MET A 33 13.11 10.80 -2.04
C MET A 33 12.85 12.20 -2.59
N GLY A 34 12.73 13.17 -1.69
CA GLY A 34 12.55 14.59 -2.04
C GLY A 34 11.88 15.38 -0.91
N ARG A 35 11.83 16.70 -1.07
CA ARG A 35 11.26 17.61 -0.05
C ARG A 35 9.77 17.35 0.20
N ASN A 36 9.26 17.84 1.32
CA ASN A 36 7.81 17.84 1.57
C ASN A 36 7.09 18.66 0.49
N GLY A 37 5.94 18.18 0.03
CA GLY A 37 5.16 18.84 -1.03
C GLY A 37 5.59 18.54 -2.47
N VAL A 38 6.70 17.82 -2.71
CA VAL A 38 7.19 17.53 -4.08
C VAL A 38 6.37 16.49 -4.86
N GLY A 39 5.25 16.00 -4.29
CA GLY A 39 4.36 15.06 -4.99
C GLY A 39 4.60 13.56 -4.72
N LYS A 40 5.49 13.18 -3.78
CA LYS A 40 5.74 11.75 -3.45
C LYS A 40 4.45 10.98 -3.13
N THR A 41 3.67 11.50 -2.18
CA THR A 41 2.39 10.89 -1.77
C THR A 41 1.37 10.91 -2.92
N THR A 42 1.41 11.93 -3.78
CA THR A 42 0.56 12.01 -4.98
C THR A 42 0.89 10.90 -5.96
N LEU A 43 2.18 10.60 -6.18
CA LEU A 43 2.60 9.50 -7.04
C LEU A 43 2.14 8.15 -6.50
N LEU A 44 2.33 7.91 -5.20
CA LEU A 44 1.85 6.67 -4.55
C LEU A 44 0.32 6.54 -4.64
N LYS A 45 -0.43 7.63 -4.44
CA LYS A 45 -1.90 7.65 -4.62
C LYS A 45 -2.31 7.34 -6.05
N CYS A 46 -1.58 7.84 -7.06
CA CYS A 46 -1.83 7.49 -8.46
C CYS A 46 -1.57 6.01 -8.73
N ILE A 47 -0.47 5.46 -8.22
CA ILE A 47 -0.13 4.03 -8.36
C ILE A 47 -1.19 3.15 -7.69
N MET A 48 -1.73 3.55 -6.54
CA MET A 48 -2.82 2.82 -5.89
C MET A 48 -4.23 3.10 -6.43
N GLY A 49 -4.39 4.00 -7.40
CA GLY A 49 -5.71 4.33 -7.95
C GLY A 49 -6.57 5.17 -7.00
N LEU A 50 -5.98 5.74 -5.95
CA LEU A 50 -6.63 6.71 -5.06
C LEU A 50 -6.71 8.11 -5.69
N LEU A 51 -5.92 8.35 -6.74
CA LEU A 51 -5.96 9.56 -7.56
C LEU A 51 -5.80 9.18 -9.02
N LEU A 52 -6.80 9.45 -9.85
CA LEU A 52 -6.70 9.20 -11.29
C LEU A 52 -5.73 10.22 -11.92
N PRO A 53 -4.61 9.80 -12.55
CA PRO A 53 -3.75 10.69 -13.31
C PRO A 53 -4.52 11.28 -14.50
N LYS A 54 -4.20 12.51 -14.89
CA LYS A 54 -4.82 13.16 -16.06
C LYS A 54 -4.22 12.64 -17.37
N ASN A 55 -2.91 12.43 -17.37
CA ASN A 55 -2.16 11.88 -18.50
C ASN A 55 -1.22 10.77 -18.03
N GLY A 56 -0.72 10.01 -19.01
CA GLY A 56 0.24 8.95 -18.78
C GLY A 56 -0.39 7.60 -18.47
N LYS A 57 0.47 6.64 -18.17
CA LYS A 57 0.08 5.25 -17.91
C LYS A 57 0.78 4.68 -16.69
N ILE A 58 0.08 3.77 -16.01
CA ILE A 58 0.61 2.97 -14.91
C ILE A 58 0.51 1.51 -15.33
N MET A 59 1.66 0.88 -15.53
CA MET A 59 1.78 -0.51 -15.95
C MET A 59 2.22 -1.35 -14.76
N PHE A 60 1.51 -2.44 -14.49
CA PHE A 60 1.86 -3.40 -13.47
C PHE A 60 1.85 -4.81 -14.04
N GLU A 61 3.00 -5.50 -13.95
CA GLU A 61 3.20 -6.83 -14.55
C GLU A 61 2.78 -6.89 -16.03
N GLY A 62 3.11 -5.83 -16.78
CA GLY A 62 2.78 -5.71 -18.21
C GLY A 62 1.33 -5.32 -18.51
N ARG A 63 0.46 -5.18 -17.49
CA ARG A 63 -0.94 -4.76 -17.65
C ARG A 63 -1.10 -3.27 -17.38
N ASP A 64 -1.88 -2.58 -18.21
CA ASP A 64 -2.25 -1.18 -17.96
C ASP A 64 -3.33 -1.13 -16.88
N ILE A 65 -2.96 -0.67 -15.68
CA ILE A 65 -3.85 -0.55 -14.52
C ILE A 65 -4.30 0.89 -14.28
N THR A 66 -4.06 1.80 -15.22
CA THR A 66 -4.26 3.25 -15.03
C THR A 66 -5.66 3.60 -14.54
N ARG A 67 -6.69 2.90 -15.06
CA ARG A 67 -8.10 3.11 -14.72
C ARG A 67 -8.69 2.13 -13.71
N TYR A 68 -7.87 1.21 -13.18
CA TYR A 68 -8.36 0.20 -12.22
C TYR A 68 -8.60 0.89 -10.87
N TYR A 69 -9.67 0.48 -10.19
CA TYR A 69 -9.99 0.93 -8.84
C TYR A 69 -9.02 0.34 -7.79
N PRO A 70 -8.91 0.95 -6.60
CA PRO A 70 -7.99 0.48 -5.56
C PRO A 70 -8.17 -0.98 -5.16
N ASP A 71 -9.40 -1.49 -5.08
CA ASP A 71 -9.68 -2.88 -4.73
C ASP A 71 -9.23 -3.86 -5.82
N GLU A 72 -9.41 -3.49 -7.09
CA GLU A 72 -8.91 -4.27 -8.22
C GLU A 72 -7.38 -4.33 -8.20
N ARG A 73 -6.71 -3.22 -7.91
CA ARG A 73 -5.24 -3.17 -7.79
C ARG A 73 -4.73 -3.97 -6.59
N ALA A 74 -5.43 -3.92 -5.46
CA ALA A 74 -5.11 -4.73 -4.29
C ALA A 74 -5.15 -6.23 -4.63
N ARG A 75 -6.20 -6.68 -5.33
CA ARG A 75 -6.33 -8.07 -5.81
C ARG A 75 -5.27 -8.50 -6.83
N LEU A 76 -4.69 -7.55 -7.57
CA LEU A 76 -3.53 -7.80 -8.44
C LEU A 76 -2.22 -7.97 -7.65
N GLY A 77 -2.22 -7.66 -6.35
CA GLY A 77 -1.07 -7.80 -5.47
C GLY A 77 -0.34 -6.49 -5.17
N LEU A 78 -1.00 -5.33 -5.28
CA LEU A 78 -0.44 -4.08 -4.77
C LEU A 78 -0.85 -3.90 -3.30
N GLY A 79 0.13 -3.87 -2.41
CA GLY A 79 -0.02 -3.49 -1.00
C GLY A 79 0.40 -2.04 -0.79
N TYR A 80 -0.27 -1.34 0.13
CA TYR A 80 0.00 0.07 0.40
C TYR A 80 -0.01 0.35 1.90
N VAL A 81 1.07 0.93 2.39
CA VAL A 81 1.19 1.46 3.74
C VAL A 81 1.27 2.99 3.62
N PRO A 82 0.19 3.72 3.90
CA PRO A 82 0.20 5.17 3.79
C PRO A 82 1.22 5.83 4.74
N GLN A 83 1.47 7.12 4.54
CA GLN A 83 2.32 7.91 5.46
C GLN A 83 1.71 7.98 6.88
N GLY A 84 0.37 7.90 6.97
CA GLY A 84 -0.35 7.63 8.21
C GLY A 84 -0.39 6.13 8.48
N ARG A 85 -0.74 5.74 9.71
CA ARG A 85 -0.83 4.31 10.05
C ARG A 85 -2.11 3.69 9.50
N ASP A 86 -3.16 4.50 9.39
CA ASP A 86 -4.50 4.17 8.88
C ASP A 86 -5.03 2.81 9.36
N ILE A 87 -4.65 2.41 10.57
CA ILE A 87 -5.19 1.24 11.26
C ILE A 87 -6.65 1.53 11.66
N PHE A 88 -7.42 0.48 11.93
CA PHE A 88 -8.74 0.61 12.53
C PHE A 88 -8.59 0.58 14.05
N PRO A 89 -8.59 1.74 14.75
CA PRO A 89 -8.20 1.81 16.15
C PRO A 89 -9.18 1.12 17.09
N GLN A 90 -10.45 1.00 16.68
CA GLN A 90 -11.50 0.34 17.46
C GLN A 90 -11.52 -1.18 17.31
N LEU A 91 -10.85 -1.70 16.27
CA LEU A 91 -10.74 -3.13 16.02
C LEU A 91 -9.52 -3.71 16.71
N SER A 92 -9.57 -5.01 17.01
CA SER A 92 -8.42 -5.70 17.59
C SER A 92 -7.23 -5.76 16.60
N VAL A 93 -6.04 -6.07 17.09
CA VAL A 93 -4.88 -6.37 16.23
C VAL A 93 -5.22 -7.51 15.27
N ARG A 94 -5.88 -8.57 15.78
CA ARG A 94 -6.35 -9.70 14.97
C ARG A 94 -7.27 -9.23 13.85
N ASP A 95 -8.30 -8.45 14.16
CA ASP A 95 -9.28 -7.99 13.16
C ASP A 95 -8.64 -7.09 12.10
N ASN A 96 -7.71 -6.22 12.50
CA ASN A 96 -6.93 -5.42 11.57
C ASN A 96 -6.17 -6.31 10.57
N LEU A 97 -5.54 -7.37 11.05
CA LEU A 97 -4.82 -8.32 10.19
C LEU A 97 -5.80 -9.12 9.31
N LEU A 98 -6.95 -9.55 9.82
CA LEU A 98 -7.94 -10.27 9.02
C LEU A 98 -8.46 -9.42 7.86
N LEU A 99 -8.69 -8.12 8.06
CA LEU A 99 -9.10 -7.21 6.99
C LEU A 99 -8.10 -7.12 5.83
N GLY A 100 -6.80 -7.30 6.10
CA GLY A 100 -5.78 -7.32 5.05
C GLY A 100 -5.89 -8.53 4.12
N LEU A 101 -6.50 -9.63 4.59
CA LEU A 101 -6.69 -10.86 3.82
C LEU A 101 -7.75 -10.71 2.72
N GLU A 102 -8.64 -9.71 2.79
CA GLU A 102 -9.69 -9.49 1.78
C GLU A 102 -9.16 -9.14 0.39
N SER A 103 -7.89 -8.71 0.31
CA SER A 103 -7.21 -8.48 -0.97
C SER A 103 -6.72 -9.77 -1.64
N ARG A 104 -6.69 -10.89 -0.91
CA ARG A 104 -6.22 -12.18 -1.43
C ARG A 104 -7.22 -12.77 -2.41
N THR A 105 -6.68 -13.39 -3.44
CA THR A 105 -7.46 -14.13 -4.45
C THR A 105 -7.35 -15.64 -4.29
N ASP A 106 -6.47 -16.12 -3.40
CA ASP A 106 -6.42 -17.52 -3.00
C ASP A 106 -7.46 -17.83 -1.91
N ARG A 107 -7.57 -19.11 -1.53
CA ARG A 107 -8.54 -19.57 -0.51
C ARG A 107 -8.00 -19.46 0.91
N GLU A 108 -6.80 -18.91 1.10
CA GLU A 108 -6.15 -18.80 2.40
C GLU A 108 -6.78 -17.67 3.21
N ARG A 109 -7.45 -18.03 4.30
CA ARG A 109 -8.11 -17.07 5.21
C ARG A 109 -7.42 -16.96 6.57
N SER A 110 -6.25 -17.57 6.70
CA SER A 110 -5.42 -17.50 7.90
C SER A 110 -4.49 -16.30 7.85
N ILE A 111 -4.19 -15.72 9.02
CA ILE A 111 -3.05 -14.81 9.16
C ILE A 111 -1.77 -15.66 8.99
N PRO A 112 -0.89 -15.35 8.02
CA PRO A 112 0.34 -16.10 7.81
C PRO A 112 1.25 -16.06 9.05
N PRO A 113 1.78 -17.21 9.53
CA PRO A 113 2.64 -17.25 10.71
C PRO A 113 3.87 -16.33 10.62
N GLY A 114 4.44 -16.16 9.42
CA GLY A 114 5.60 -15.30 9.17
C GLY A 114 5.39 -13.82 9.52
N VAL A 115 4.13 -13.34 9.59
CA VAL A 115 3.83 -11.98 10.06
C VAL A 115 4.23 -11.81 11.53
N PHE A 116 4.04 -12.84 12.35
CA PHE A 116 4.42 -12.82 13.75
C PHE A 116 5.92 -13.07 13.98
N GLU A 117 6.60 -13.68 13.00
CA GLU A 117 8.07 -13.76 13.02
C GLU A 117 8.68 -12.37 12.78
N LEU A 118 8.11 -11.60 11.85
CA LEU A 118 8.52 -10.21 11.57
C LEU A 118 8.11 -9.23 12.67
N PHE A 119 6.92 -9.42 13.26
CA PHE A 119 6.38 -8.54 14.31
C PHE A 119 5.91 -9.34 15.54
N PRO A 120 6.83 -9.88 16.35
CA PRO A 120 6.48 -10.73 17.49
C PRO A 120 5.57 -10.06 18.52
N VAL A 121 5.69 -8.74 18.68
CA VAL A 121 4.87 -7.97 19.61
C VAL A 121 3.38 -8.03 19.27
N LEU A 122 3.02 -8.13 17.98
CA LEU A 122 1.61 -8.22 17.56
C LEU A 122 0.97 -9.54 18.02
N LYS A 123 1.76 -10.62 18.09
CA LYS A 123 1.28 -11.92 18.58
C LYS A 123 0.83 -11.86 20.05
N ALA A 124 1.59 -11.14 20.87
CA ALA A 124 1.27 -10.94 22.29
C ALA A 124 0.07 -9.98 22.51
N MET A 125 -0.37 -9.27 21.47
CA MET A 125 -1.37 -8.21 21.55
C MET A 125 -2.58 -8.45 20.64
N LEU A 126 -2.79 -9.68 20.18
CA LEU A 126 -3.83 -10.00 19.19
C LEU A 126 -5.22 -9.48 19.55
N ASP A 127 -5.58 -9.55 20.83
CA ASP A 127 -6.92 -9.19 21.31
C ASP A 127 -6.98 -7.74 21.84
N ARG A 128 -5.85 -7.01 21.84
CA ARG A 128 -5.85 -5.57 22.14
C ARG A 128 -6.41 -4.78 20.97
N LYS A 129 -7.07 -3.66 21.29
CA LYS A 129 -7.50 -2.70 20.26
C LYS A 129 -6.29 -2.03 19.63
N GLY A 130 -6.35 -1.79 18.32
CA GLY A 130 -5.28 -1.12 17.58
C GLY A 130 -4.96 0.28 18.12
N GLY A 131 -5.96 1.00 18.64
CA GLY A 131 -5.80 2.33 19.22
C GLY A 131 -4.98 2.35 20.52
N ASP A 132 -4.95 1.24 21.25
CA ASP A 132 -4.24 1.12 22.55
C ASP A 132 -2.74 0.81 22.37
N LEU A 133 -2.32 0.57 21.12
CA LEU A 133 -0.93 0.31 20.77
C LEU A 133 -0.11 1.61 20.76
N SER A 134 1.19 1.51 21.07
CA SER A 134 2.12 2.63 20.89
C SER A 134 2.26 3.00 19.41
N GLY A 135 2.71 4.22 19.11
CA GLY A 135 2.86 4.66 17.71
C GLY A 135 3.78 3.75 16.85
N GLY A 136 4.80 3.14 17.46
CA GLY A 136 5.65 2.16 16.77
C GLY A 136 4.93 0.83 16.50
N GLN A 137 4.15 0.35 17.48
CA GLN A 137 3.35 -0.87 17.35
C GLN A 137 2.22 -0.70 16.31
N GLN A 138 1.57 0.47 16.29
CA GLN A 138 0.59 0.81 15.26
C GLN A 138 1.21 0.83 13.85
N GLN A 139 2.46 1.28 13.71
CA GLN A 139 3.17 1.24 12.43
C GLN A 139 3.45 -0.21 12.01
N GLN A 140 3.89 -1.05 12.95
CA GLN A 140 4.08 -2.48 12.68
C GLN A 140 2.77 -3.16 12.28
N LEU A 141 1.65 -2.83 12.94
CA LEU A 141 0.33 -3.33 12.56
C LEU A 141 -0.10 -2.90 11.15
N ALA A 142 0.16 -1.64 10.78
CA ALA A 142 -0.13 -1.14 9.44
C ALA A 142 0.64 -1.91 8.36
N ILE A 143 1.93 -2.13 8.58
CA ILE A 143 2.80 -2.90 7.67
C ILE A 143 2.35 -4.37 7.62
N ALA A 144 2.11 -4.99 8.79
CA ALA A 144 1.65 -6.36 8.90
C ALA A 144 0.33 -6.58 8.14
N ARG A 145 -0.63 -5.65 8.27
CA ARG A 145 -1.91 -5.69 7.54
C ARG A 145 -1.74 -5.61 6.03
N ALA A 146 -0.75 -4.86 5.52
CA ALA A 146 -0.45 -4.86 4.10
C ALA A 146 0.21 -6.19 3.65
N LEU A 147 1.08 -6.77 4.49
CA LEU A 147 1.81 -8.00 4.17
C LEU A 147 0.95 -9.26 4.19
N VAL A 148 -0.06 -9.35 5.05
CA VAL A 148 -0.96 -10.53 5.09
C VAL A 148 -1.67 -10.78 3.74
N GLY A 149 -1.81 -9.75 2.91
CA GLY A 149 -2.38 -9.85 1.55
C GLY A 149 -1.44 -10.48 0.52
N HIS A 150 -0.22 -10.87 0.91
CA HIS A 150 0.85 -11.34 0.03
C HIS A 150 1.06 -10.44 -1.20
N PRO A 151 1.33 -9.15 -0.98
CA PRO A 151 1.51 -8.22 -2.08
C PRO A 151 2.76 -8.60 -2.90
N LYS A 152 2.63 -8.51 -4.22
CA LYS A 152 3.75 -8.58 -5.18
C LYS A 152 4.54 -7.27 -5.22
N LEU A 153 3.92 -6.16 -4.83
CA LEU A 153 4.53 -4.85 -4.68
C LEU A 153 3.99 -4.19 -3.41
N LEU A 154 4.89 -3.82 -2.51
CA LEU A 154 4.57 -3.04 -1.32
C LEU A 154 5.00 -1.58 -1.53
N LEU A 155 4.07 -0.66 -1.34
CA LEU A 155 4.25 0.79 -1.47
C LEU A 155 4.20 1.48 -0.11
#